data_AF-A0A952K6E1-F1
#
_entry.id   AF-A0A952K6E1-F1
#
_cell.length_a   1.000
_cell.length_b   1.000
_cell.length_c   1.000
_cell.angle_alpha   90.00
_cell.angle_beta   90.00
_cell.angle_gamma   90.00
#
_symmetry.space_group_name_H-M   'P 1'
#
loop_
_entity.id
_entity.type
_entity.pdbx_description
1 polymer ?
#
loop_
_entity_poly.entity_id
_entity_poly.type
_entity_poly.pdbx_seq_one_letter_code
_entity_poly.pdbx_strand_id
1 'polypeptide(L)'
;MTEPAKPGVLDRLRARYGWFDHVMRAQERYQDSKGDFYAAGITYFTVFAIFPMLMVGFAIAGFILANQPDLLTQIEDKIKSAVSGDFAQQLVQLMESAIDSRTSVGIIGLATAAWAGLGWMANLREALSQMWGLMRHDPPGFVRTKLSDLLAIVGLFAAIVVTIAMTALGSSDLMKHVLEWLGLQDVPGVDLALRAASLVVSILISWLLFI
;
A
#
# COMPACT_ATOMS: atom_id res chain seq x y z
N MET A 1 13.09 52.83 29.33
CA MET A 1 12.38 52.45 28.08
C MET A 1 13.38 51.72 27.22
N THR A 2 13.30 50.39 27.17
CA THR A 2 14.18 49.55 26.34
C THR A 2 13.73 49.66 24.89
N GLU A 3 14.62 50.07 23.99
CA GLU A 3 14.33 50.14 22.55
C GLU A 3 13.84 48.78 22.03
N PRO A 4 12.84 48.74 21.12
CA PRO A 4 12.41 47.49 20.51
C PRO A 4 13.57 46.93 19.68
N ALA A 5 14.00 45.71 20.02
CA ALA A 5 15.06 45.00 19.30
C ALA A 5 14.73 44.95 17.79
N LYS A 6 15.72 45.28 16.95
CA LYS A 6 15.55 45.26 15.50
C LYS A 6 15.01 43.89 15.06
N PRO A 7 13.95 43.84 14.23
CA PRO A 7 13.35 42.57 13.82
C PRO A 7 14.39 41.70 13.11
N GLY A 8 14.37 40.41 13.42
CA GLY A 8 15.31 39.44 12.88
C GLY A 8 15.24 39.37 11.35
N VAL A 9 16.26 38.79 10.73
CA VAL A 9 16.25 38.54 9.28
C VAL A 9 15.02 37.68 8.90
N LEU A 10 14.64 36.73 9.75
CA LEU A 10 13.45 35.89 9.57
C LEU A 10 12.15 36.68 9.65
N ASP A 11 12.00 37.57 10.64
CA ASP A 11 10.79 38.40 10.80
C ASP A 11 10.59 39.33 9.60
N ARG A 12 11.68 39.90 9.08
CA ARG A 12 11.64 40.73 7.88
C ARG A 12 11.26 39.93 6.63
N LEU A 13 11.72 38.69 6.51
CA LEU A 13 11.36 37.80 5.40
C LEU A 13 9.90 37.36 5.47
N ARG A 14 9.39 37.03 6.67
CA ARG A 14 7.97 36.71 6.89
C ARG A 14 7.05 37.90 6.58
N ALA A 15 7.42 39.10 7.02
CA ALA A 15 6.67 40.31 6.73
C ALA A 15 6.69 40.69 5.23
N ARG A 16 7.77 40.36 4.51
CA ARG A 16 7.92 40.68 3.08
C ARG A 16 7.26 39.67 2.16
N TYR A 17 7.23 38.39 2.54
CA TYR A 17 6.72 37.30 1.72
C TYR A 17 5.63 36.52 2.45
N GLY A 18 4.36 36.83 2.15
CA GLY A 18 3.22 36.17 2.80
C GLY A 18 3.18 34.64 2.63
N TRP A 19 3.66 34.11 1.51
CA TRP A 19 3.79 32.66 1.31
C TRP A 19 4.81 32.03 2.26
N PHE A 20 5.91 32.73 2.56
CA PHE A 20 6.94 32.26 3.47
C PHE A 20 6.43 32.30 4.91
N ASP A 21 5.70 33.34 5.31
CA ASP A 21 5.03 33.38 6.62
C ASP A 21 4.06 32.21 6.78
N HIS A 22 3.28 31.89 5.75
CA HIS A 22 2.36 30.76 5.79
C HIS A 22 3.07 29.41 5.96
N VAL A 23 4.16 29.16 5.23
CA VAL A 23 4.99 27.95 5.38
C VAL A 23 5.61 27.88 6.78
N MET A 24 6.13 29.00 7.29
CA MET A 24 6.72 29.04 8.63
C MET A 24 5.68 28.77 9.72
N ARG A 25 4.47 29.34 9.61
CA ARG A 25 3.35 29.04 10.51
C ARG A 25 2.93 27.57 10.46
N ALA A 26 2.90 26.98 9.26
CA ALA A 26 2.62 25.55 9.11
C ALA A 26 3.69 24.69 9.80
N GLN A 27 4.96 25.06 9.65
CA GLN A 27 6.07 24.36 10.31
C GLN A 27 6.05 24.53 11.83
N GLU A 28 5.75 25.73 12.33
CA GLU A 28 5.56 25.97 13.77
C GLU A 28 4.43 25.11 14.32
N ARG A 29 3.27 25.08 13.66
CA ARG A 29 2.15 24.21 14.03
C ARG A 29 2.55 22.72 14.03
N TYR A 30 3.28 22.27 13.02
CA TYR A 30 3.76 20.90 12.91
C TYR A 30 4.66 20.54 14.11
N GLN A 31 5.58 21.43 14.51
CA GLN A 31 6.44 21.19 15.68
C GLN A 31 5.73 21.30 17.02
N ASP A 32 4.83 22.28 17.18
CA ASP A 32 4.00 22.41 18.38
C ASP A 32 3.13 21.16 18.60
N SER A 33 2.72 20.50 17.51
CA SER A 33 1.90 19.29 17.51
C SER A 33 2.74 18.00 17.52
N LYS A 34 4.05 18.08 17.79
CA LYS A 34 5.00 16.95 17.80
C LYS A 34 5.03 16.15 16.48
N GLY A 35 4.94 16.83 15.35
CA GLY A 35 4.88 16.23 14.03
C GLY A 35 5.99 15.22 13.75
N ASP A 36 7.23 15.55 14.10
CA ASP A 36 8.37 14.63 13.92
C ASP A 36 8.19 13.31 14.68
N PHE A 37 7.61 13.35 15.88
CA PHE A 37 7.36 12.14 16.67
C PHE A 37 6.30 11.26 16.01
N TYR A 38 5.21 11.85 15.53
CA TYR A 38 4.16 11.13 14.82
C TYR A 38 4.66 10.58 13.48
N ALA A 39 5.43 11.36 12.72
CA ALA A 39 6.03 10.92 11.46
C ALA A 39 6.99 9.74 11.66
N ALA A 40 7.83 9.79 12.70
CA ALA A 40 8.70 8.68 13.08
C ALA A 40 7.89 7.43 13.47
N GLY A 41 6.82 7.60 14.26
CA GLY A 41 5.91 6.52 14.62
C GLY A 41 5.25 5.85 13.41
N ILE A 42 4.68 6.65 12.49
CA ILE A 42 4.06 6.15 11.26
C ILE A 42 5.08 5.38 10.41
N THR A 43 6.31 5.89 10.29
CA THR A 43 7.39 5.22 9.53
C THR A 43 7.69 3.85 10.12
N TYR A 44 7.86 3.77 11.45
CA TYR A 44 8.08 2.51 12.15
C TYR A 44 6.96 1.50 11.89
N PHE A 45 5.69 1.91 12.06
CA PHE A 45 4.56 1.02 11.83
C PHE A 45 4.40 0.61 10.37
N THR A 46 4.76 1.50 9.42
CA THR A 46 4.71 1.20 7.99
C THR A 46 5.72 0.12 7.64
N VAL A 47 6.98 0.27 8.07
CA VAL A 47 8.02 -0.74 7.85
C VAL A 47 7.63 -2.07 8.49
N PHE A 48 7.08 -2.03 9.70
CA PHE A 48 6.61 -3.22 10.39
C PHE A 48 5.47 -3.93 9.65
N ALA A 49 4.55 -3.18 9.02
CA ALA A 49 3.42 -3.72 8.27
C ALA A 49 3.82 -4.36 6.92
N ILE A 50 4.99 -4.06 6.38
CA ILE A 50 5.47 -4.66 5.11
C ILE A 50 5.61 -6.18 5.26
N PHE A 51 6.17 -6.68 6.37
CA PHE A 51 6.43 -8.11 6.54
C PHE A 51 5.13 -8.95 6.50
N PRO A 52 4.09 -8.64 7.29
CA PRO A 52 2.84 -9.38 7.20
C PRO A 52 2.14 -9.24 5.83
N MET A 53 2.21 -8.06 5.20
CA MET A 53 1.65 -7.88 3.85
C MET A 53 2.35 -8.78 2.82
N LEU A 54 3.68 -8.90 2.90
CA LEU A 54 4.44 -9.81 2.06
C LEU A 54 4.06 -11.28 2.32
N MET A 55 3.87 -11.67 3.57
CA MET A 55 3.39 -13.03 3.91
C MET A 55 2.02 -13.33 3.31
N VAL A 56 1.10 -12.37 3.36
CA VAL A 56 -0.23 -12.51 2.73
C VAL A 56 -0.09 -12.63 1.21
N GLY A 57 0.71 -11.76 0.58
CA GLY A 57 0.97 -11.83 -0.87
C GLY A 57 1.60 -13.16 -1.30
N PHE A 58 2.54 -13.67 -0.50
CA PHE A 58 3.16 -14.97 -0.72
C PHE A 58 2.17 -16.12 -0.57
N ALA A 59 1.31 -16.07 0.45
CA ALA A 59 0.26 -17.08 0.62
C ALA A 59 -0.70 -17.09 -0.58
N ILE A 60 -1.13 -15.90 -1.05
CA ILE A 60 -1.95 -15.75 -2.25
C ILE A 60 -1.26 -16.38 -3.46
N ALA A 61 0.01 -16.04 -3.69
CA ALA A 61 0.80 -16.63 -4.79
C ALA A 61 0.90 -18.16 -4.65
N GLY A 62 1.17 -18.66 -3.44
CA GLY A 62 1.21 -20.09 -3.15
C GLY A 62 -0.11 -20.80 -3.44
N PHE A 63 -1.25 -20.19 -3.13
CA PHE A 63 -2.57 -20.72 -3.50
C PHE A 63 -2.83 -20.70 -5.00
N ILE A 64 -2.37 -19.67 -5.71
CA ILE A 64 -2.49 -19.60 -7.18
C ILE A 64 -1.64 -20.70 -7.83
N LEU A 65 -0.35 -20.79 -7.46
CA LEU A 65 0.59 -21.76 -8.01
C LEU A 65 0.20 -23.20 -7.69
N ALA A 66 -0.32 -23.47 -6.48
CA ALA A 66 -0.81 -24.81 -6.11
C ALA A 66 -1.95 -25.31 -7.02
N ASN A 67 -2.71 -24.40 -7.61
CA ASN A 67 -3.82 -24.72 -8.51
C ASN A 67 -3.42 -24.65 -10.00
N GLN A 68 -2.18 -24.29 -10.33
CA GLN A 68 -1.70 -24.12 -11.70
C GLN A 68 -0.34 -24.82 -11.90
N PRO A 69 -0.33 -26.17 -12.03
CA PRO A 69 0.90 -26.94 -12.19
C PRO A 69 1.71 -26.52 -13.42
N ASP A 70 1.05 -26.13 -14.52
CA ASP A 70 1.73 -25.68 -15.75
C ASP A 70 2.53 -24.38 -15.53
N LEU A 71 2.02 -23.45 -14.72
CA LEU A 71 2.76 -22.23 -14.36
C LEU A 71 3.96 -22.56 -13.47
N LEU A 72 3.79 -23.52 -12.57
CA LEU A 72 4.85 -23.95 -11.66
C LEU A 72 6.02 -24.54 -12.45
N THR A 73 5.76 -25.44 -13.39
CA THR A 73 6.78 -25.99 -14.28
C THR A 73 7.49 -24.91 -15.10
N GLN A 74 6.75 -23.95 -15.66
CA GLN A 74 7.35 -22.82 -16.39
C GLN A 74 8.28 -21.95 -15.52
N ILE A 75 7.89 -21.72 -14.26
CA ILE A 75 8.71 -20.97 -13.30
C ILE A 75 9.98 -21.76 -12.96
N GLU A 76 9.86 -23.06 -12.70
CA GLU A 76 11.02 -23.92 -12.46
C GLU A 76 12.00 -23.93 -13.62
N ASP A 77 11.49 -24.09 -14.85
CA ASP A 77 12.32 -24.11 -16.05
C ASP A 77 13.03 -22.77 -16.26
N LYS A 78 12.34 -21.65 -15.99
CA LYS A 78 12.96 -20.32 -15.98
C LYS A 78 14.06 -20.22 -14.92
N ILE A 79 13.83 -20.69 -13.69
CA ILE A 79 14.84 -20.69 -12.62
C ILE A 79 16.07 -21.50 -13.03
N LYS A 80 15.86 -22.73 -13.51
CA LYS A 80 16.93 -23.65 -13.97
C LYS A 80 17.67 -23.10 -15.20
N SER A 81 17.03 -22.27 -16.02
CA SER A 81 17.66 -21.61 -17.17
C SER A 81 18.45 -20.35 -16.81
N ALA A 82 18.02 -19.63 -15.77
CA ALA A 82 18.63 -18.37 -15.35
C ALA A 82 19.82 -18.57 -14.42
N VAL A 83 19.81 -19.65 -13.62
CA VAL A 83 20.88 -19.98 -12.69
C VAL A 83 21.23 -21.45 -12.79
N SER A 84 22.52 -21.78 -12.71
CA SER A 84 23.03 -23.14 -12.89
C SER A 84 23.46 -23.78 -11.57
N GLY A 85 23.32 -25.10 -11.47
CA GLY A 85 23.83 -25.92 -10.38
C GLY A 85 22.97 -25.87 -9.11
N ASP A 86 23.57 -26.19 -7.96
CA ASP A 86 22.90 -26.40 -6.67
C ASP A 86 22.01 -25.23 -6.23
N PHE A 87 22.35 -24.01 -6.64
CA PHE A 87 21.55 -22.82 -6.32
C PHE A 87 20.16 -22.84 -6.99
N ALA A 88 20.05 -23.37 -8.21
CA ALA A 88 18.75 -23.50 -8.87
C ALA A 88 17.86 -24.51 -8.14
N GLN A 89 18.43 -25.65 -7.71
CA GLN A 89 17.73 -26.62 -6.87
C GLN A 89 17.25 -25.99 -5.55
N GLN A 90 18.09 -25.19 -4.88
CA GLN A 90 17.70 -24.51 -3.65
C GLN A 90 16.52 -23.56 -3.86
N LEU A 91 16.51 -22.80 -4.96
CA LEU A 91 15.39 -21.90 -5.29
C LEU A 91 14.09 -22.65 -5.57
N VAL A 92 14.15 -23.76 -6.30
CA VAL A 92 12.98 -24.62 -6.56
C VAL A 92 12.46 -25.22 -5.24
N GLN A 93 13.34 -25.73 -4.38
CA GLN A 93 12.95 -26.30 -3.09
C GLN A 93 12.35 -25.26 -2.14
N LEU A 94 12.87 -24.03 -2.16
CA LEU A 94 12.29 -22.90 -1.43
C LEU A 94 10.87 -22.58 -1.94
N MET A 95 10.67 -22.59 -3.26
CA MET A 95 9.35 -22.39 -3.88
C MET A 95 8.36 -23.52 -3.55
N GLU A 96 8.80 -24.78 -3.55
CA GLU A 96 7.93 -25.90 -3.16
C GLU A 96 7.55 -25.80 -1.68
N SER A 97 8.51 -25.53 -0.80
CA SER A 97 8.29 -25.36 0.65
C SER A 97 7.35 -24.19 0.93
N ALA A 98 7.49 -23.11 0.15
CA ALA A 98 6.63 -21.94 0.15
C ALA A 98 5.17 -22.29 -0.15
N ILE A 99 4.96 -23.06 -1.22
CA ILE A 99 3.65 -23.51 -1.66
C ILE A 99 3.04 -24.48 -0.65
N ASP A 100 3.82 -25.42 -0.11
CA ASP A 100 3.31 -26.38 0.88
C ASP A 100 2.89 -25.67 2.18
N SER A 101 3.67 -24.67 2.60
CA SER A 101 3.40 -23.87 3.80
C SER A 101 2.36 -22.75 3.60
N ARG A 102 1.75 -22.62 2.40
CA ARG A 102 0.87 -21.49 2.01
C ARG A 102 -0.26 -21.21 2.99
N THR A 103 -0.87 -22.26 3.55
CA THR A 103 -1.99 -22.13 4.50
C THR A 103 -1.52 -21.57 5.84
N SER A 104 -0.44 -22.13 6.40
CA SER A 104 0.13 -21.69 7.68
C SER A 104 0.68 -20.27 7.57
N VAL A 105 1.44 -19.99 6.51
CA VAL A 105 1.98 -18.65 6.22
C VAL A 105 0.86 -17.65 5.99
N GLY A 106 -0.21 -18.05 5.30
CA GLY A 106 -1.39 -17.22 5.06
C GLY A 106 -2.13 -16.85 6.33
N ILE A 107 -2.39 -17.81 7.22
CA ILE A 107 -3.08 -17.56 8.49
C ILE A 107 -2.25 -16.64 9.39
N ILE A 108 -0.96 -16.95 9.56
CA ILE A 108 -0.06 -16.13 10.38
C ILE A 108 0.07 -14.74 9.76
N GLY A 109 0.31 -14.66 8.45
CA GLY A 109 0.40 -13.41 7.70
C GLY A 109 -0.84 -12.55 7.87
N LEU A 110 -2.04 -13.11 7.68
CA LEU A 110 -3.30 -12.39 7.86
C LEU A 110 -3.51 -11.91 9.30
N ALA A 111 -3.23 -12.75 10.29
CA ALA A 111 -3.36 -12.39 11.70
C ALA A 111 -2.40 -11.25 12.08
N THR A 112 -1.13 -11.36 11.69
CA THR A 112 -0.14 -10.31 11.96
C THR A 112 -0.41 -9.05 11.13
N ALA A 113 -0.92 -9.17 9.90
CA ALA A 113 -1.28 -8.04 9.05
C ALA A 113 -2.47 -7.27 9.62
N ALA A 114 -3.50 -7.98 10.09
CA ALA A 114 -4.64 -7.37 10.77
C ALA A 114 -4.16 -6.63 12.03
N TRP A 115 -3.32 -7.25 12.85
CA TRP A 115 -2.79 -6.62 14.06
C TRP A 115 -1.93 -5.38 13.76
N ALA A 116 -0.94 -5.51 12.87
CA ALA A 116 -0.04 -4.43 12.47
C ALA A 116 -0.79 -3.29 11.79
N GLY A 117 -1.69 -3.61 10.86
CA GLY A 117 -2.49 -2.64 10.12
C GLY A 117 -3.44 -1.85 11.03
N LEU A 118 -4.13 -2.52 11.96
CA LEU A 118 -4.98 -1.85 12.95
C LEU A 118 -4.18 -0.92 13.88
N GLY A 119 -2.93 -1.27 14.17
CA GLY A 119 -2.00 -0.41 14.88
C GLY A 119 -1.62 0.81 14.03
N TRP A 120 -1.27 0.59 12.77
CA TRP A 120 -0.91 1.66 11.84
C TRP A 120 -2.04 2.68 11.64
N MET A 121 -3.27 2.22 11.37
CA MET A 121 -4.44 3.08 11.21
C MET A 121 -4.74 3.90 12.47
N ALA A 122 -4.62 3.29 13.65
CA ALA A 122 -4.83 3.99 14.92
C ALA A 122 -3.80 5.11 15.12
N ASN A 123 -2.51 4.83 14.85
CA ASN A 123 -1.45 5.82 14.96
C ASN A 123 -1.57 6.94 13.92
N LEU A 124 -1.93 6.59 12.68
CA LEU A 124 -2.17 7.57 11.62
C LEU A 124 -3.33 8.50 11.98
N ARG A 125 -4.45 7.94 12.47
CA ARG A 125 -5.61 8.72 12.91
C ARG A 125 -5.27 9.66 14.05
N GLU A 126 -4.54 9.16 15.05
CA GLU A 126 -4.08 9.99 16.18
C GLU A 126 -3.20 11.14 15.67
N ALA A 127 -2.21 10.85 14.81
CA ALA A 127 -1.35 11.88 14.22
C ALA A 127 -2.13 12.97 13.48
N LEU A 128 -3.07 12.57 12.61
CA LEU A 128 -3.90 13.51 11.84
C LEU A 128 -4.82 14.34 12.75
N SER A 129 -5.42 13.71 13.75
CA SER A 129 -6.29 14.39 14.72
C SER A 129 -5.53 15.47 15.49
N GLN A 130 -4.30 15.18 15.90
CA GLN A 130 -3.43 16.11 16.63
C GLN A 130 -3.02 17.30 15.74
N MET A 131 -2.70 17.06 14.47
CA MET A 131 -2.42 18.13 13.50
C MET A 131 -3.61 19.09 13.33
N TRP A 132 -4.84 18.55 13.35
CA TRP A 132 -6.07 19.36 13.29
C TRP A 132 -6.52 19.94 14.63
N GLY A 133 -5.75 19.75 15.71
CA GLY A 133 -6.08 20.30 17.03
C GLY A 133 -7.32 19.67 17.67
N LEU A 134 -7.77 18.53 17.14
CA LEU A 134 -8.82 17.73 17.73
C LEU A 134 -8.19 16.99 18.92
N MET A 135 -8.47 17.43 20.14
CA MET A 135 -8.17 16.64 21.34
C MET A 135 -8.89 15.30 21.19
N ARG A 136 -8.12 14.20 21.35
CA ARG A 136 -8.54 12.79 21.42
C ARG A 136 -10.07 12.64 21.44
N HIS A 137 -10.67 12.57 20.26
CA HIS A 137 -12.10 12.34 20.16
C HIS A 137 -12.34 10.87 20.53
N ASP A 138 -13.11 10.62 21.58
CA ASP A 138 -13.53 9.26 21.90
C ASP A 138 -14.28 8.70 20.68
N PRO A 139 -13.79 7.63 20.04
CA PRO A 139 -14.45 7.09 18.86
C PRO A 139 -15.86 6.62 19.23
N PRO A 140 -16.82 6.62 18.28
CA PRO A 140 -18.21 6.21 18.51
C PRO A 140 -18.40 4.70 18.78
N GLY A 141 -17.37 4.01 19.30
CA GLY A 141 -17.31 2.60 19.66
C GLY A 141 -15.99 1.94 19.23
N PHE A 142 -15.33 1.22 20.15
CA PHE A 142 -14.06 0.53 19.91
C PHE A 142 -14.14 -0.48 18.75
N VAL A 143 -15.19 -1.31 18.74
CA VAL A 143 -15.38 -2.36 17.72
C VAL A 143 -15.67 -1.75 16.35
N ARG A 144 -16.58 -0.77 16.27
CA ARG A 144 -16.93 -0.09 15.00
C ARG A 144 -15.71 0.59 14.38
N THR A 145 -14.88 1.20 15.21
CA THR A 145 -13.63 1.84 14.77
C THR A 145 -12.65 0.83 14.18
N LYS A 146 -12.41 -0.27 14.90
CA LYS A 146 -11.50 -1.33 14.43
C LYS A 146 -12.01 -2.00 13.16
N LEU A 147 -13.31 -2.21 13.03
CA LEU A 147 -13.89 -2.78 11.81
C LEU A 147 -13.75 -1.82 10.61
N SER A 148 -13.99 -0.52 10.83
CA SER A 148 -13.78 0.50 9.80
C SER A 148 -12.31 0.61 9.38
N ASP A 149 -11.38 0.55 10.33
CA ASP A 149 -9.94 0.54 10.04
C ASP A 149 -9.56 -0.70 9.23
N LEU A 150 -10.07 -1.87 9.60
CA LEU A 150 -9.83 -3.11 8.88
C LEU A 150 -10.36 -3.03 7.44
N LEU A 151 -11.57 -2.50 7.24
CA LEU A 151 -12.14 -2.30 5.91
C LEU A 151 -11.31 -1.33 5.06
N ALA A 152 -10.83 -0.24 5.65
CA ALA A 152 -9.94 0.70 4.97
C ALA A 152 -8.61 0.04 4.55
N ILE A 153 -8.01 -0.78 5.42
CA ILE A 153 -6.78 -1.53 5.12
C ILE A 153 -7.02 -2.54 3.99
N VAL A 154 -8.11 -3.29 4.05
CA VAL A 154 -8.48 -4.25 3.00
C VAL A 154 -8.72 -3.53 1.68
N GLY A 155 -9.40 -2.38 1.71
CA GLY A 155 -9.63 -1.52 0.55
C GLY A 155 -8.32 -1.01 -0.07
N LEU A 156 -7.39 -0.52 0.76
CA LEU A 156 -6.06 -0.09 0.32
C LEU A 156 -5.27 -1.24 -0.30
N PHE A 157 -5.28 -2.41 0.33
CA PHE A 157 -4.62 -3.60 -0.19
C PHE A 157 -5.22 -4.02 -1.54
N ALA A 158 -6.55 -4.06 -1.65
CA ALA A 158 -7.24 -4.35 -2.90
C ALA A 158 -6.89 -3.33 -3.99
N ALA A 159 -6.83 -2.03 -3.65
CA ALA A 159 -6.43 -0.98 -4.59
C ALA A 159 -5.00 -1.18 -5.11
N ILE A 160 -4.06 -1.56 -4.25
CA ILE A 160 -2.68 -1.87 -4.63
C ILE A 160 -2.65 -3.09 -5.56
N VAL A 161 -3.34 -4.17 -5.21
CA VAL A 161 -3.41 -5.39 -6.03
C VAL A 161 -4.02 -5.09 -7.39
N VAL A 162 -5.11 -4.33 -7.46
CA VAL A 162 -5.74 -3.90 -8.71
C VAL A 162 -4.78 -3.04 -9.54
N THR A 163 -4.05 -2.12 -8.91
CA THR A 163 -3.06 -1.27 -9.61
C THR A 163 -1.94 -2.11 -10.22
N ILE A 164 -1.42 -3.10 -9.48
CA ILE A 164 -0.39 -4.03 -9.97
C ILE A 164 -0.96 -4.89 -11.11
N ALA A 165 -2.16 -5.45 -10.93
CA ALA A 165 -2.82 -6.26 -11.95
C ALA A 165 -3.06 -5.46 -13.24
N MET A 166 -3.54 -4.21 -13.13
CA MET A 166 -3.71 -3.30 -14.26
C MET A 166 -2.38 -2.99 -14.95
N THR A 167 -1.30 -2.80 -14.18
CA THR A 167 0.04 -2.58 -14.74
C THR A 167 0.52 -3.81 -15.51
N ALA A 168 0.28 -5.01 -14.98
CA ALA A 168 0.61 -6.26 -15.64
C ALA A 168 -0.23 -6.49 -16.91
N LEU A 169 -1.53 -6.22 -16.85
CA LEU A 169 -2.43 -6.27 -18.01
C LEU A 169 -2.07 -5.22 -19.07
N GLY A 170 -1.42 -4.12 -18.69
CA GLY A 170 -0.87 -3.15 -19.65
C GLY A 170 0.22 -3.72 -20.56
N SER A 171 0.78 -4.90 -20.24
CA SER A 171 1.67 -5.63 -21.13
C SER A 171 0.88 -6.40 -22.20
N SER A 172 1.25 -6.17 -23.48
CA SER A 172 0.48 -6.60 -24.66
C SER A 172 0.21 -8.10 -24.77
N ASP A 173 0.99 -8.95 -24.11
CA ASP A 173 0.88 -10.41 -24.21
C ASP A 173 -0.09 -11.01 -23.18
N LEU A 174 -0.14 -10.46 -21.96
CA LEU A 174 -1.09 -10.91 -20.93
C LEU A 174 -2.52 -10.46 -21.24
N MET A 175 -2.68 -9.25 -21.80
CA MET A 175 -3.98 -8.76 -22.25
C MET A 175 -4.59 -9.70 -23.29
N LYS A 176 -3.80 -10.13 -24.30
CA LYS A 176 -4.26 -11.07 -25.33
C LYS A 176 -4.72 -12.41 -24.75
N HIS A 177 -3.95 -12.99 -23.82
CA HIS A 177 -4.34 -14.23 -23.14
C HIS A 177 -5.65 -14.10 -22.33
N VAL A 178 -5.87 -12.95 -21.68
CA VAL A 178 -7.12 -12.70 -20.95
C VAL A 178 -8.31 -12.50 -21.88
N LEU A 179 -8.13 -11.81 -23.02
CA LEU A 179 -9.17 -11.69 -24.05
C LEU A 179 -9.48 -13.04 -24.71
N GLU A 180 -8.48 -13.88 -24.95
CA GLU A 180 -8.63 -15.24 -25.47
C GLU A 180 -9.37 -16.14 -24.47
N TRP A 181 -9.03 -16.08 -23.17
CA TRP A 181 -9.70 -16.84 -22.12
C TRP A 181 -11.16 -16.41 -21.91
N LEU A 182 -11.47 -15.13 -22.11
CA LEU A 182 -12.84 -14.59 -22.09
C LEU A 182 -13.59 -14.80 -23.41
N GLY A 183 -12.95 -15.36 -24.45
CA GLY A 183 -13.56 -15.58 -25.76
C GLY A 183 -13.87 -14.31 -26.56
N LEU A 184 -13.21 -13.19 -26.24
CA LEU A 184 -13.46 -11.86 -26.82
C LEU A 184 -12.40 -11.44 -27.86
N GLN A 185 -11.58 -12.39 -28.32
CA GLN A 185 -10.44 -12.18 -29.22
C GLN A 185 -10.80 -11.54 -30.58
N ASP A 186 -12.02 -11.76 -31.09
CA ASP A 186 -12.44 -11.34 -32.43
C ASP A 186 -13.28 -10.05 -32.45
N VAL A 187 -13.55 -9.43 -31.30
CA VAL A 187 -14.43 -8.25 -31.23
C VAL A 187 -13.60 -6.96 -31.33
N PRO A 188 -13.68 -6.21 -32.45
CA PRO A 188 -12.95 -4.97 -32.60
C PRO A 188 -13.42 -3.94 -31.55
N GLY A 189 -12.48 -3.45 -30.74
CA GLY A 189 -12.75 -2.44 -29.71
C GLY A 189 -12.77 -2.95 -28.26
N VAL A 190 -12.67 -4.26 -28.01
CA VAL A 190 -12.62 -4.80 -26.64
C VAL A 190 -11.37 -4.36 -25.88
N ASP A 191 -10.22 -4.27 -26.55
CA ASP A 191 -8.99 -3.73 -25.93
C ASP A 191 -9.16 -2.27 -25.45
N LEU A 192 -9.85 -1.45 -26.27
CA LEU A 192 -10.17 -0.07 -25.91
C LEU A 192 -11.21 -0.01 -24.78
N ALA A 193 -12.21 -0.89 -24.80
CA ALA A 193 -13.24 -0.99 -23.75
C ALA A 193 -12.66 -1.46 -22.41
N LEU A 194 -11.74 -2.42 -22.42
CA LEU A 194 -11.04 -2.90 -21.23
C LEU A 194 -10.08 -1.84 -20.69
N ARG A 195 -9.35 -1.12 -21.55
CA ARG A 195 -8.57 0.06 -21.14
C ARG A 195 -9.43 1.15 -20.53
N ALA A 196 -10.59 1.44 -21.14
CA ALA A 196 -11.53 2.42 -20.61
C ALA A 196 -12.12 1.95 -19.27
N ALA A 197 -12.50 0.69 -19.13
CA ALA A 197 -13.00 0.11 -17.89
C ALA A 197 -11.93 0.15 -16.78
N SER A 198 -10.69 -0.20 -17.13
CA SER A 198 -9.53 -0.11 -16.25
C SER A 198 -9.29 1.33 -15.77
N LEU A 199 -9.33 2.32 -16.67
CA LEU A 199 -9.27 3.74 -16.34
C LEU A 199 -10.40 4.17 -15.40
N VAL A 200 -11.64 3.76 -15.69
CA VAL A 200 -12.80 4.08 -14.85
C VAL A 200 -12.67 3.46 -13.47
N VAL A 201 -12.25 2.20 -13.37
CA VAL A 201 -12.01 1.51 -12.09
C VAL A 201 -10.89 2.20 -11.31
N SER A 202 -9.80 2.57 -11.96
CA SER A 202 -8.70 3.30 -11.32
C SER A 202 -9.16 4.66 -10.79
N ILE A 203 -9.97 5.39 -11.56
CA ILE A 203 -10.57 6.68 -11.13
C ILE A 203 -11.51 6.47 -9.95
N LEU A 204 -12.36 5.43 -9.99
CA LEU A 204 -13.30 5.13 -8.90
C LEU A 204 -12.59 4.73 -7.61
N ILE A 205 -11.57 3.87 -7.71
CA ILE A 205 -10.73 3.48 -6.56
C ILE A 205 -10.02 4.71 -5.99
N SER A 206 -9.44 5.55 -6.85
CA SER A 206 -8.82 6.81 -6.43
C SER A 206 -9.84 7.71 -5.72
N TRP A 207 -11.04 7.87 -6.29
CA TRP A 207 -12.11 8.69 -5.71
C TRP A 207 -12.57 8.16 -4.34
N LEU A 208 -12.75 6.85 -4.19
CA LEU A 208 -13.11 6.18 -2.94
C LEU A 208 -12.03 6.29 -1.87
N LEU A 209 -10.76 6.40 -2.25
CA LEU A 209 -9.65 6.64 -1.31
C LEU A 209 -9.65 8.07 -0.75
N PHE A 210 -10.29 9.03 -1.43
CA PHE A 210 -10.30 10.45 -1.06
C PHE A 210 -11.63 10.94 -0.45
N ILE A 211 -12.59 10.04 -0.20
CA ILE A 211 -13.89 10.30 0.45
C ILE A 211 -13.98 9.58 1.79
#